data_AF-A0A954P6G7-F1
#
_entry.id   AF-A0A954P6G7-F1
#
_cell.length_a   1.000
_cell.length_b   1.000
_cell.length_c   1.000
_cell.angle_alpha   90.00
_cell.angle_beta   90.00
_cell.angle_gamma   90.00
#
_symmetry.space_group_name_H-M   'P 1'
#
loop_
_entity.id
_entity.type
_entity.pdbx_description
1 polymer ?
#
loop_
_entity_poly.entity_id
_entity_poly.type
_entity_poly.pdbx_seq_one_letter_code
_entity_poly.pdbx_strand_id
1 'polypeptide(L)'
;MSTDVYQLCPCGSGKKLKFCCQAIAGDMEKISRLQETNQNRRAMQKLEDLARKHPANPWVVTTRAAVLLAEGHSAEARTVLEPFVNEHPEHEFALVLYAGAVFSEDGYEAARGVVHLAFQRCPASCPEMVSGLALGVAGYMFGTGRYMAARQHLTLAMRLSADRDQQDIFLRLLELDSNRSISYPLRSVHQLSSFAGLPDDTDTQEVLRKVRRLANVGCWGTAARLMRGLTEANAESAELWRNIGLCHAWDGEEASAAEALHQAARLESNRDTAIETEVLAQLLEMKYGPDVKESIDRCWDVASASQTLTAFDRAERLEREPDDEGEESFSVGTYAVLDRPMPDSVPDTDPDVDAVPRVLANVVVLDSGQRQLEQPRVMLVGLEDEHFEECSRLVEEVLGSDAKLLTSEEAGLDRTTRGKRPAEAEPFTWNFRFPESTSVSVVRKYNAHAWDHA
;
A
#
# COMPACT_ATOMS: atom_id res chain seq x y z
N MET A 1 18.14 -26.56 -25.30
CA MET A 1 18.98 -25.83 -26.27
C MET A 1 20.24 -25.40 -25.55
N SER A 2 21.43 -25.54 -26.14
CA SER A 2 22.69 -25.15 -25.50
C SER A 2 22.76 -23.63 -25.36
N THR A 3 23.09 -23.13 -24.17
CA THR A 3 23.21 -21.69 -23.91
C THR A 3 24.33 -21.11 -24.76
N ASP A 4 24.02 -20.13 -25.60
CA ASP A 4 25.02 -19.47 -26.45
C ASP A 4 25.97 -18.64 -25.58
N VAL A 5 27.25 -19.01 -25.59
CA VAL A 5 28.27 -18.41 -24.73
C VAL A 5 28.58 -16.95 -25.11
N TYR A 6 28.13 -16.48 -26.27
CA TYR A 6 28.25 -15.09 -26.71
C TYR A 6 27.06 -14.20 -26.33
N GLN A 7 25.95 -14.79 -25.85
CA GLN A 7 24.81 -14.04 -25.32
C GLN A 7 25.13 -13.42 -23.95
N LEU A 8 24.31 -12.44 -23.57
CA LEU A 8 24.36 -11.85 -22.23
C LEU A 8 24.09 -12.94 -21.18
N CYS A 9 24.84 -12.88 -20.09
CA CYS A 9 24.74 -13.86 -19.03
C CYS A 9 23.37 -13.73 -18.33
N PRO A 10 22.60 -14.82 -18.18
CA PRO A 10 21.28 -14.78 -17.54
C PRO A 10 21.31 -14.32 -16.07
N CYS A 11 22.48 -14.28 -15.44
CA CYS A 11 22.64 -13.73 -14.11
C CYS A 11 22.24 -12.26 -13.97
N GLY A 12 22.17 -11.49 -15.08
CA GLY A 12 21.82 -10.07 -15.06
C GLY A 12 23.00 -9.10 -14.87
N SER A 13 24.24 -9.57 -14.99
CA SER A 13 25.46 -8.74 -14.84
C SER A 13 25.78 -7.84 -16.04
N GLY A 14 25.03 -7.93 -17.14
CA GLY A 14 25.32 -7.21 -18.40
C GLY A 14 26.55 -7.73 -19.17
N LYS A 15 27.28 -8.73 -18.65
CA LYS A 15 28.45 -9.34 -19.31
C LYS A 15 28.03 -10.52 -20.18
N LYS A 16 28.82 -10.85 -21.21
CA LYS A 16 28.62 -12.09 -22.00
C LYS A 16 28.88 -13.33 -21.14
N LEU A 17 28.16 -14.41 -21.37
CA LEU A 17 28.24 -15.65 -20.57
C LEU A 17 29.69 -16.18 -20.45
N LYS A 18 30.47 -16.13 -21.55
CA LYS A 18 31.88 -16.57 -21.56
C LYS A 18 32.79 -15.81 -20.60
N PHE A 19 32.43 -14.59 -20.23
CA PHE A 19 33.20 -13.72 -19.35
C PHE A 19 32.57 -13.61 -17.95
N CYS A 20 31.57 -14.43 -17.65
CA CYS A 20 30.82 -14.37 -16.40
C CYS A 20 30.65 -15.75 -15.77
N CYS A 21 29.60 -16.50 -16.15
CA CYS A 21 29.21 -17.74 -15.46
C CYS A 21 29.40 -19.01 -16.31
N GLN A 22 30.27 -18.98 -17.33
CA GLN A 22 30.49 -20.13 -18.22
C GLN A 22 30.81 -21.44 -17.47
N ALA A 23 31.58 -21.35 -16.38
CA ALA A 23 32.01 -22.52 -15.61
C ALA A 23 30.84 -23.35 -15.05
N ILE A 24 29.69 -22.72 -14.78
CA ILE A 24 28.51 -23.36 -14.18
C ILE A 24 27.32 -23.48 -15.14
N ALA A 25 27.46 -23.03 -16.39
CA ALA A 25 26.34 -22.93 -17.33
C ALA A 25 25.62 -24.27 -17.56
N GLY A 26 26.37 -25.37 -17.63
CA GLY A 26 25.80 -26.71 -17.81
C GLY A 26 24.98 -27.20 -16.62
N ASP A 27 25.28 -26.74 -15.40
CA ASP A 27 24.46 -27.08 -14.22
C ASP A 27 23.25 -26.15 -14.10
N MET A 28 23.41 -24.86 -14.41
CA MET A 28 22.28 -23.93 -14.47
C MET A 28 21.24 -24.31 -15.53
N GLU A 29 21.66 -24.81 -16.71
CA GLU A 29 20.72 -25.34 -17.71
C GLU A 29 19.86 -26.48 -17.18
N LYS A 30 20.43 -27.36 -16.35
CA LYS A 30 19.67 -28.46 -15.73
C LYS A 30 18.66 -27.91 -14.72
N ILE A 31 19.03 -26.88 -13.97
CA ILE A 31 18.15 -26.21 -13.01
C ILE A 31 16.99 -25.54 -13.75
N SER A 32 17.25 -24.78 -14.82
CA SER A 32 16.20 -24.14 -15.62
C SER A 32 15.20 -25.15 -16.21
N ARG A 33 15.67 -26.29 -16.74
CA ARG A 33 14.76 -27.35 -17.22
C ARG A 33 13.89 -27.97 -16.13
N LEU A 34 14.40 -28.04 -14.89
CA LEU A 34 13.59 -28.51 -13.76
C LEU A 34 12.51 -27.48 -13.41
N GLN A 35 12.81 -26.19 -13.49
CA GLN A 35 11.82 -25.12 -13.30
C GLN A 35 10.76 -25.13 -14.40
N GLU A 36 11.16 -25.27 -15.67
CA GLU A 36 10.24 -25.38 -16.82
C GLU A 36 9.28 -26.58 -16.71
N THR A 37 9.69 -27.64 -16.00
CA THR A 37 8.87 -28.84 -15.76
C THR A 37 8.16 -28.82 -14.40
N ASN A 38 8.06 -27.66 -13.75
CA ASN A 38 7.46 -27.46 -12.42
C ASN A 38 8.03 -28.37 -11.31
N GLN A 39 9.28 -28.84 -11.47
CA GLN A 39 10.00 -29.62 -10.45
C GLN A 39 10.78 -28.70 -9.49
N ASN A 40 10.13 -27.67 -8.94
CA ASN A 40 10.76 -26.58 -8.19
C ASN A 40 11.58 -27.07 -6.99
N ARG A 41 11.05 -28.03 -6.21
CA ARG A 41 11.78 -28.63 -5.08
C ARG A 41 13.11 -29.28 -5.47
N ARG A 42 13.15 -29.96 -6.62
CA ARG A 42 14.38 -30.59 -7.14
C ARG A 42 15.34 -29.54 -7.73
N ALA A 43 14.79 -28.51 -8.39
CA ALA A 43 15.57 -27.40 -8.88
C ALA A 43 16.29 -26.69 -7.71
N MET A 44 15.57 -26.43 -6.62
CA MET A 44 16.11 -25.81 -5.41
C MET A 44 17.19 -26.64 -4.73
N GLN A 45 16.98 -27.95 -4.56
CA GLN A 45 18.03 -28.84 -4.02
C GLN A 45 19.33 -28.78 -4.84
N LYS A 46 19.21 -28.80 -6.18
CA LYS A 46 20.38 -28.65 -7.06
C LYS A 46 21.01 -27.28 -6.98
N LEU A 47 20.21 -26.24 -6.83
CA LEU A 47 20.69 -24.87 -6.71
C LEU A 47 21.42 -24.65 -5.39
N GLU A 48 20.97 -25.24 -4.28
CA GLU A 48 21.65 -25.25 -2.99
C GLU A 48 22.99 -26.01 -3.06
N ASP A 49 23.02 -27.18 -3.70
CA ASP A 49 24.26 -27.92 -3.96
C ASP A 49 25.27 -27.08 -4.73
N LEU A 50 24.79 -26.34 -5.74
CA LEU A 50 25.62 -25.48 -6.56
C LEU A 50 26.08 -24.24 -5.77
N ALA A 51 25.21 -23.66 -4.94
CA ALA A 51 25.53 -22.55 -4.05
C ALA A 51 26.60 -22.91 -3.02
N ARG A 52 26.61 -24.15 -2.50
CA ARG A 52 27.70 -24.61 -1.62
C ARG A 52 29.06 -24.63 -2.32
N LYS A 53 29.09 -24.88 -3.63
CA LYS A 53 30.33 -24.91 -4.44
C LYS A 53 30.72 -23.53 -4.98
N HIS A 54 29.74 -22.68 -5.24
CA HIS A 54 29.91 -21.37 -5.86
C HIS A 54 29.04 -20.29 -5.16
N PRO A 55 29.28 -19.99 -3.87
CA PRO A 55 28.37 -19.22 -3.03
C PRO A 55 28.18 -17.76 -3.47
N ALA A 56 29.22 -17.13 -4.03
CA ALA A 56 29.16 -15.75 -4.52
C ALA A 56 28.96 -15.66 -6.05
N ASN A 57 28.62 -16.76 -6.73
CA ASN A 57 28.41 -16.69 -8.17
C ASN A 57 27.11 -15.91 -8.49
N PRO A 58 27.16 -14.87 -9.35
CA PRO A 58 26.00 -14.03 -9.64
C PRO A 58 24.77 -14.81 -10.12
N TRP A 59 24.94 -15.82 -10.98
CA TRP A 59 23.81 -16.57 -11.53
C TRP A 59 23.13 -17.44 -10.46
N VAL A 60 23.92 -18.06 -9.59
CA VAL A 60 23.40 -18.85 -8.48
C VAL A 60 22.63 -17.96 -7.51
N VAL A 61 23.22 -16.85 -7.09
CA VAL A 61 22.63 -15.90 -6.12
C VAL A 61 21.31 -15.37 -6.66
N THR A 62 21.29 -14.82 -7.87
CA THR A 62 20.08 -14.19 -8.43
C THR A 62 18.99 -15.20 -8.74
N THR A 63 19.34 -16.40 -9.22
CA THR A 63 18.35 -17.46 -9.44
C THR A 63 17.76 -17.95 -8.13
N ARG A 64 18.58 -18.13 -7.09
CA ARG A 64 18.11 -18.60 -5.78
C ARG A 64 17.17 -17.59 -5.15
N ALA A 65 17.56 -16.32 -5.15
CA ALA A 65 16.72 -15.24 -4.68
C ALA A 65 15.40 -15.13 -5.45
N ALA A 66 15.43 -15.21 -6.78
CA ALA A 66 14.22 -15.16 -7.59
C ALA A 66 13.24 -16.29 -7.25
N VAL A 67 13.74 -17.52 -7.02
CA VAL A 67 12.89 -18.65 -6.61
C VAL A 67 12.35 -18.45 -5.19
N LEU A 68 13.20 -18.03 -4.25
CA LEU A 68 12.77 -17.76 -2.88
C LEU A 68 11.65 -16.70 -2.83
N LEU A 69 11.77 -15.63 -3.63
CA LEU A 69 10.72 -14.61 -3.73
C LEU A 69 9.43 -15.17 -4.36
N ALA A 70 9.54 -15.99 -5.40
CA ALA A 70 8.38 -16.63 -6.03
C ALA A 70 7.65 -17.61 -5.08
N GLU A 71 8.36 -18.20 -4.12
CA GLU A 71 7.80 -19.08 -3.08
C GLU A 71 7.38 -18.31 -1.81
N GLY A 72 7.56 -16.98 -1.75
CA GLY A 72 7.20 -16.15 -0.60
C GLY A 72 8.22 -16.13 0.54
N HIS A 73 9.40 -16.71 0.36
CA HIS A 73 10.48 -16.75 1.35
C HIS A 73 11.37 -15.49 1.29
N SER A 74 10.76 -14.33 1.55
CA SER A 74 11.40 -12.99 1.42
C SER A 74 12.58 -12.79 2.38
N ALA A 75 12.47 -13.20 3.65
CA ALA A 75 13.55 -13.16 4.63
C ALA A 75 14.83 -13.87 4.15
N GLU A 76 14.68 -15.07 3.58
CA GLU A 76 15.79 -15.86 3.07
C GLU A 76 16.38 -15.23 1.81
N ALA A 77 15.53 -14.73 0.90
CA ALA A 77 15.99 -14.03 -0.30
C ALA A 77 16.81 -12.79 0.07
N ARG A 78 16.36 -12.00 1.06
CA ARG A 78 17.07 -10.84 1.59
C ARG A 78 18.45 -11.22 2.13
N THR A 79 18.51 -12.26 2.96
CA THR A 79 19.76 -12.78 3.56
C THR A 79 20.77 -13.23 2.50
N VAL A 80 20.29 -13.80 1.39
CA VAL A 80 21.14 -14.23 0.26
C VAL A 80 21.64 -13.02 -0.56
N LEU A 81 20.81 -12.00 -0.75
CA LEU A 81 21.09 -10.88 -1.64
C LEU A 81 21.90 -9.76 -0.99
N GLU A 82 21.67 -9.47 0.29
CA GLU A 82 22.30 -8.36 1.00
C GLU A 82 23.84 -8.33 0.87
N PRO A 83 24.59 -9.41 1.22
CA PRO A 83 26.04 -9.40 1.07
C PRO A 83 26.47 -9.23 -0.39
N PHE A 84 25.72 -9.81 -1.34
CA PHE A 84 26.05 -9.75 -2.75
C PHE A 84 25.86 -8.34 -3.34
N VAL A 85 24.77 -7.64 -2.99
CA VAL A 85 24.52 -6.27 -3.47
C VAL A 85 25.49 -5.29 -2.81
N ASN A 86 25.93 -5.55 -1.58
CA ASN A 86 26.96 -4.74 -0.93
C ASN A 86 28.34 -4.89 -1.61
N GLU A 87 28.70 -6.09 -2.08
CA GLU A 87 29.95 -6.33 -2.82
C GLU A 87 29.87 -5.88 -4.29
N HIS A 88 28.69 -6.03 -4.91
CA HIS A 88 28.44 -5.75 -6.32
C HIS A 88 27.29 -4.75 -6.51
N PRO A 89 27.44 -3.49 -6.05
CA PRO A 89 26.37 -2.50 -6.12
C PRO A 89 26.00 -2.12 -7.56
N GLU A 90 26.81 -2.47 -8.55
CA GLU A 90 26.52 -2.29 -9.98
C GLU A 90 25.59 -3.35 -10.58
N HIS A 91 25.30 -4.43 -9.85
CA HIS A 91 24.53 -5.54 -10.37
C HIS A 91 23.01 -5.30 -10.31
N GLU A 92 22.49 -4.59 -11.31
CA GLU A 92 21.11 -4.09 -11.37
C GLU A 92 20.01 -5.16 -11.16
N PHE A 93 20.19 -6.36 -11.71
CA PHE A 93 19.22 -7.44 -11.51
C PHE A 93 19.18 -7.95 -10.06
N ALA A 94 20.33 -7.95 -9.37
CA ALA A 94 20.37 -8.34 -7.96
C ALA A 94 19.81 -7.23 -7.08
N LEU A 95 20.06 -5.97 -7.44
CA LEU A 95 19.51 -4.80 -6.76
C LEU A 95 17.97 -4.78 -6.78
N VAL A 96 17.33 -5.06 -7.92
CA VAL A 96 15.85 -5.06 -7.99
C VAL A 96 15.25 -6.24 -7.23
N LEU A 97 15.87 -7.42 -7.27
CA LEU A 97 15.48 -8.56 -6.43
C LEU A 97 15.63 -8.22 -4.94
N TYR A 98 16.70 -7.52 -4.56
CA TYR A 98 16.96 -7.12 -3.18
C TYR A 98 15.92 -6.10 -2.71
N ALA A 99 15.59 -5.11 -3.55
CA ALA A 99 14.52 -4.17 -3.27
C ALA A 99 13.18 -4.90 -3.05
N GLY A 100 12.84 -5.89 -3.89
CA GLY A 100 11.64 -6.71 -3.72
C GLY A 100 11.65 -7.55 -2.44
N ALA A 101 12.80 -8.11 -2.06
CA ALA A 101 12.95 -8.89 -0.84
C ALA A 101 12.80 -8.04 0.42
N VAL A 102 13.48 -6.89 0.50
CA VAL A 102 13.36 -5.93 1.61
C VAL A 102 11.94 -5.40 1.68
N PHE A 103 11.32 -5.07 0.55
CA PHE A 103 9.94 -4.57 0.54
C PHE A 103 8.93 -5.61 1.04
N SER A 104 9.07 -6.87 0.62
CA SER A 104 8.15 -7.93 1.01
C SER A 104 8.35 -8.39 2.46
N GLU A 105 9.57 -8.26 2.99
CA GLU A 105 9.92 -8.67 4.36
C GLU A 105 9.72 -7.55 5.39
N ASP A 106 10.30 -6.38 5.13
CA ASP A 106 10.42 -5.29 6.10
C ASP A 106 9.40 -4.16 5.86
N GLY A 107 8.60 -4.25 4.79
CA GLY A 107 7.64 -3.22 4.39
C GLY A 107 8.26 -2.06 3.60
N TYR A 108 7.39 -1.18 3.09
CA TYR A 108 7.80 -0.11 2.18
C TYR A 108 8.71 0.93 2.83
N GLU A 109 8.41 1.36 4.06
CA GLU A 109 9.16 2.45 4.69
C GLU A 109 10.64 2.07 4.89
N ALA A 110 10.92 0.82 5.28
CA ALA A 110 12.28 0.29 5.36
C ALA A 110 12.92 0.12 3.97
N ALA A 111 12.14 -0.33 2.99
CA ALA A 111 12.61 -0.57 1.62
C ALA A 111 12.76 0.69 0.78
N ARG A 112 12.20 1.84 1.19
CA ARG A 112 12.06 3.05 0.36
C ARG A 112 13.37 3.49 -0.29
N GLY A 113 14.46 3.46 0.46
CA GLY A 113 15.80 3.82 -0.06
C GLY A 113 16.25 2.89 -1.19
N VAL A 114 16.13 1.57 -1.00
CA VAL A 114 16.56 0.58 -2.00
C VAL A 114 15.60 0.50 -3.19
N VAL A 115 14.30 0.70 -2.98
CA VAL A 115 13.29 0.80 -4.03
C VAL A 115 13.58 2.00 -4.94
N HIS A 116 13.85 3.17 -4.36
CA HIS A 116 14.21 4.36 -5.14
C HIS A 116 15.55 4.19 -5.88
N LEU A 117 16.49 3.43 -5.33
CA LEU A 117 17.72 3.10 -6.03
C LEU A 117 17.47 2.16 -7.22
N ALA A 118 16.62 1.16 -7.06
CA ALA A 118 16.19 0.27 -8.14
C ALA A 118 15.45 1.04 -9.25
N PHE A 119 14.53 1.93 -8.88
CA PHE A 119 13.82 2.82 -9.81
C PHE A 119 14.75 3.70 -10.64
N GLN A 120 15.88 4.16 -10.09
CA GLN A 120 16.83 4.99 -10.82
C GLN A 120 17.73 4.20 -11.77
N ARG A 121 18.04 2.94 -11.45
CA ARG A 121 19.12 2.19 -12.12
C ARG A 121 18.61 1.07 -13.01
N CYS A 122 17.58 0.36 -12.56
CA CYS A 122 17.11 -0.86 -13.20
C CYS A 122 16.09 -0.69 -14.35
N PRO A 123 15.43 0.47 -14.63
CA PRO A 123 14.38 0.50 -15.66
C PRO A 123 14.84 0.12 -17.07
N ALA A 124 16.10 0.39 -17.42
CA ALA A 124 16.63 0.07 -18.75
C ALA A 124 16.93 -1.42 -18.92
N SER A 125 17.37 -2.10 -17.85
CA SER A 125 17.82 -3.49 -17.91
C SER A 125 16.78 -4.49 -17.40
N CYS A 126 15.89 -4.07 -16.49
CA CYS A 126 14.88 -4.91 -15.87
C CYS A 126 13.52 -4.18 -15.77
N PRO A 127 12.95 -3.67 -16.88
CA PRO A 127 11.73 -2.85 -16.86
C PRO A 127 10.53 -3.57 -16.22
N GLU A 128 10.32 -4.85 -16.52
CA GLU A 128 9.21 -5.64 -15.97
C GLU A 128 9.32 -5.82 -14.45
N MET A 129 10.53 -6.05 -13.92
CA MET A 129 10.72 -6.15 -12.47
C MET A 129 10.52 -4.81 -11.76
N VAL A 130 10.96 -3.72 -12.38
CA VAL A 130 10.69 -2.36 -11.86
C VAL A 130 9.19 -2.06 -11.91
N SER A 131 8.49 -2.52 -12.96
CA SER A 131 7.03 -2.42 -13.08
C SER A 131 6.32 -3.17 -11.95
N GLY A 132 6.70 -4.42 -11.69
CA GLY A 132 6.18 -5.22 -10.59
C GLY A 132 6.45 -4.58 -9.21
N LEU A 133 7.64 -4.02 -9.02
CA LEU A 133 7.97 -3.28 -7.80
C LEU A 133 7.10 -2.02 -7.65
N ALA A 134 6.91 -1.24 -8.71
CA ALA A 134 6.03 -0.08 -8.71
C ALA A 134 4.56 -0.44 -8.46
N LEU A 135 4.09 -1.60 -8.97
CA LEU A 135 2.76 -2.11 -8.69
C LEU A 135 2.58 -2.47 -7.21
N GLY A 136 3.59 -3.11 -6.61
CA GLY A 136 3.59 -3.41 -5.18
C GLY A 136 3.58 -2.15 -4.32
N VAL A 137 4.39 -1.14 -4.66
CA VAL A 137 4.36 0.18 -3.98
C VAL A 137 3.01 0.85 -4.15
N ALA A 138 2.39 0.78 -5.34
CA ALA A 138 1.05 1.31 -5.55
C ALA A 138 0.00 0.66 -4.64
N GLY A 139 0.06 -0.67 -4.48
CA GLY A 139 -0.80 -1.41 -3.56
C GLY A 139 -0.62 -0.97 -2.10
N TYR A 140 0.63 -0.82 -1.65
CA TYR A 140 0.94 -0.29 -0.31
C TYR A 140 0.40 1.14 -0.12
N MET A 141 0.64 2.03 -1.09
CA MET A 141 0.14 3.41 -1.04
C MET A 141 -1.39 3.46 -1.03
N PHE A 142 -2.06 2.57 -1.77
CA PHE A 142 -3.52 2.49 -1.75
C PHE A 142 -4.04 2.00 -0.40
N GLY A 143 -3.43 0.95 0.16
CA GLY A 143 -3.80 0.39 1.46
C GLY A 143 -3.61 1.37 2.62
N THR A 144 -2.60 2.24 2.53
CA THR A 144 -2.37 3.35 3.48
C THR A 144 -3.20 4.61 3.17
N GLY A 145 -4.09 4.54 2.17
CA GLY A 145 -4.95 5.64 1.74
C GLY A 145 -4.22 6.78 1.02
N ARG A 146 -2.94 6.64 0.66
CA ARG A 146 -2.13 7.63 -0.08
C ARG A 146 -2.46 7.57 -1.59
N TYR A 147 -3.67 7.96 -1.95
CA TYR A 147 -4.25 7.70 -3.28
C TYR A 147 -3.50 8.36 -4.44
N MET A 148 -2.98 9.57 -4.24
CA MET A 148 -2.18 10.24 -5.29
C MET A 148 -0.88 9.48 -5.57
N ALA A 149 -0.22 8.98 -4.52
CA ALA A 149 0.98 8.14 -4.66
C ALA A 149 0.66 6.80 -5.33
N ALA A 150 -0.45 6.16 -4.92
CA ALA A 150 -0.90 4.90 -5.52
C ALA A 150 -1.11 5.04 -7.03
N ARG A 151 -1.89 6.05 -7.44
CA ARG A 151 -2.17 6.33 -8.86
C ARG A 151 -0.90 6.61 -9.66
N GLN A 152 0.03 7.37 -9.09
CA GLN A 152 1.26 7.73 -9.78
C GLN A 152 2.22 6.53 -9.93
N HIS A 153 2.29 5.65 -8.94
CA HIS A 153 3.03 4.40 -9.03
C HIS A 153 2.39 3.41 -10.01
N LEU A 154 1.04 3.32 -10.11
CA LEU A 154 0.37 2.57 -11.18
C LEU A 154 0.74 3.11 -12.56
N THR A 155 0.81 4.43 -12.72
CA THR A 155 1.23 5.08 -13.96
C THR A 155 2.71 4.80 -14.28
N LEU A 156 3.57 4.69 -13.27
CA LEU A 156 4.97 4.24 -13.45
C LEU A 156 5.03 2.77 -13.88
N ALA A 157 4.27 1.89 -13.22
CA ALA A 157 4.19 0.47 -13.56
C ALA A 157 3.73 0.28 -15.01
N MET A 158 2.66 0.96 -15.42
CA MET A 158 2.11 0.87 -16.78
C MET A 158 3.09 1.29 -17.86
N ARG A 159 3.96 2.28 -17.58
CA ARG A 159 5.00 2.74 -18.52
C ARG A 159 6.13 1.71 -18.72
N LEU A 160 6.30 0.80 -17.78
CA LEU A 160 7.41 -0.17 -17.74
C LEU A 160 6.97 -1.61 -18.00
N SER A 161 5.66 -1.90 -17.94
CA SER A 161 5.09 -3.23 -18.14
C SER A 161 5.02 -3.66 -19.60
N ALA A 162 5.10 -4.97 -19.83
CA ALA A 162 4.76 -5.61 -21.11
C ALA A 162 3.22 -5.66 -21.34
N ASP A 163 2.80 -5.89 -22.58
CA ASP A 163 1.39 -5.78 -23.02
C ASP A 163 0.38 -6.56 -22.18
N ARG A 164 0.75 -7.75 -21.67
CA ARG A 164 -0.14 -8.58 -20.85
C ARG A 164 -0.47 -7.91 -19.51
N ASP A 165 0.55 -7.38 -18.82
CA ASP A 165 0.38 -6.78 -17.50
C ASP A 165 -0.25 -5.38 -17.60
N GLN A 166 -0.10 -4.71 -18.75
CA GLN A 166 -0.72 -3.41 -18.98
C GLN A 166 -2.24 -3.45 -18.83
N GLN A 167 -2.89 -4.53 -19.25
CA GLN A 167 -4.35 -4.66 -19.12
C GLN A 167 -4.78 -4.69 -17.65
N ASP A 168 -4.09 -5.47 -16.81
CA ASP A 168 -4.39 -5.58 -15.38
C ASP A 168 -4.11 -4.25 -14.65
N ILE A 169 -3.00 -3.59 -14.99
CA ILE A 169 -2.65 -2.27 -14.42
C ILE A 169 -3.68 -1.21 -14.85
N PHE A 170 -4.15 -1.27 -16.10
CA PHE A 170 -5.19 -0.37 -16.61
C PHE A 170 -6.52 -0.55 -15.85
N LEU A 171 -6.93 -1.79 -15.57
CA LEU A 171 -8.13 -2.06 -14.77
C LEU A 171 -8.01 -1.47 -13.36
N ARG A 172 -6.86 -1.64 -12.69
CA ARG A 172 -6.61 -1.03 -11.37
C ARG A 172 -6.65 0.50 -11.39
N LEU A 173 -6.13 1.12 -12.44
CA LEU A 173 -6.25 2.57 -12.63
C LEU A 173 -7.72 2.99 -12.82
N LEU A 174 -8.49 2.24 -13.59
CA LEU A 174 -9.91 2.50 -13.81
C LEU A 174 -10.72 2.33 -12.52
N GLU A 175 -10.43 1.31 -11.71
CA GLU A 175 -11.03 1.10 -10.39
C GLU A 175 -10.74 2.28 -9.47
N LEU A 176 -9.48 2.71 -9.36
CA LEU A 176 -9.09 3.89 -8.58
C LEU A 176 -9.79 5.16 -9.07
N ASP A 177 -9.77 5.40 -10.38
CA ASP A 177 -10.35 6.61 -10.98
C ASP A 177 -11.90 6.61 -10.90
N SER A 178 -12.55 5.44 -10.80
CA SER A 178 -14.00 5.31 -10.67
C SER A 178 -14.49 5.22 -9.22
N ASN A 179 -13.58 5.03 -8.27
CA ASN A 179 -13.94 4.87 -6.86
C ASN A 179 -14.49 6.17 -6.26
N ARG A 180 -15.79 6.19 -5.98
CA ARG A 180 -16.51 7.36 -5.45
C ARG A 180 -16.27 7.58 -3.96
N SER A 181 -15.69 6.64 -3.23
CA SER A 181 -15.27 6.86 -1.84
C SER A 181 -14.01 7.73 -1.75
N ILE A 182 -13.24 7.83 -2.85
CA ILE A 182 -12.06 8.69 -2.94
C ILE A 182 -12.48 10.05 -3.50
N SER A 183 -12.16 11.11 -2.75
CA SER A 183 -12.39 12.50 -3.17
C SER A 183 -11.80 12.75 -4.55
N TYR A 184 -12.60 13.37 -5.44
CA TYR A 184 -12.24 13.56 -6.85
C TYR A 184 -10.83 14.15 -7.05
N PRO A 185 -10.37 15.19 -6.31
CA PRO A 185 -9.02 15.72 -6.47
C PRO A 185 -7.90 14.71 -6.17
N LEU A 186 -8.10 13.75 -5.26
CA LEU A 186 -7.08 12.75 -4.90
C LEU A 186 -6.93 11.62 -5.92
N ARG A 187 -7.95 11.37 -6.74
CA ARG A 187 -7.95 10.38 -7.82
C ARG A 187 -7.84 10.99 -9.23
N SER A 188 -7.62 12.30 -9.31
CA SER A 188 -7.50 13.01 -10.59
C SER A 188 -6.07 12.96 -11.14
N VAL A 189 -5.92 13.21 -12.45
CA VAL A 189 -4.62 13.39 -13.09
C VAL A 189 -4.09 14.78 -12.77
N HIS A 190 -2.93 14.84 -12.13
CA HIS A 190 -2.20 16.08 -11.91
C HIS A 190 -0.94 16.09 -12.77
N GLN A 191 -0.58 17.26 -13.29
CA GLN A 191 0.65 17.44 -14.08
C GLN A 191 1.51 18.52 -13.43
N LEU A 192 2.84 18.31 -13.48
CA LEU A 192 3.79 19.33 -13.10
C LEU A 192 3.66 20.52 -14.05
N SER A 193 3.52 21.71 -13.48
CA SER A 193 3.54 22.97 -14.22
C SER A 193 4.91 23.19 -14.88
N SER A 194 4.92 24.02 -15.92
CA SER A 194 6.17 24.53 -16.48
C SER A 194 6.98 25.29 -15.44
N PHE A 195 8.30 25.40 -15.65
CA PHE A 195 9.20 26.20 -14.81
C PHE A 195 9.53 27.54 -15.46
N ALA A 196 8.62 28.09 -16.27
CA ALA A 196 8.90 29.22 -17.15
C ALA A 196 9.23 30.53 -16.41
N GLY A 197 8.77 30.66 -15.16
CA GLY A 197 9.06 31.83 -14.31
C GLY A 197 10.39 31.79 -13.56
N LEU A 198 11.18 30.71 -13.69
CA LEU A 198 12.47 30.58 -13.00
C LEU A 198 13.62 31.16 -13.83
N PRO A 199 14.72 31.60 -13.18
CA PRO A 199 15.93 32.05 -13.86
C PRO A 199 16.45 31.03 -14.89
N ASP A 200 16.84 31.53 -16.07
CA ASP A 200 17.39 30.69 -17.15
C ASP A 200 18.92 30.54 -17.07
N ASP A 201 19.48 30.54 -15.85
CA ASP A 201 20.90 30.33 -15.63
C ASP A 201 21.27 28.84 -15.64
N THR A 202 22.56 28.55 -15.87
CA THR A 202 23.07 27.18 -16.00
C THR A 202 22.78 26.32 -14.78
N ASP A 203 22.90 26.87 -13.57
CA ASP A 203 22.76 26.12 -12.32
C ASP A 203 21.29 25.73 -12.11
N THR A 204 20.36 26.68 -12.30
CA THR A 204 18.92 26.41 -12.26
C THR A 204 18.52 25.36 -13.29
N GLN A 205 18.99 25.48 -14.54
CA GLN A 205 18.67 24.51 -15.60
C GLN A 205 19.25 23.10 -15.33
N GLU A 206 20.41 23.00 -14.69
CA GLU A 206 20.96 21.70 -14.27
C GLU A 206 20.09 21.04 -13.20
N VAL A 207 19.65 21.80 -12.20
CA VAL A 207 18.73 21.31 -11.16
C VAL A 207 17.42 20.83 -11.79
N LEU A 208 16.80 21.63 -12.67
CA LEU A 208 15.54 21.27 -13.33
C LEU A 208 15.68 20.02 -14.21
N ARG A 209 16.82 19.84 -14.90
CA ARG A 209 17.11 18.62 -15.66
C ARG A 209 17.15 17.39 -14.75
N LYS A 210 17.78 17.52 -13.58
CA LYS A 210 17.86 16.45 -12.57
C LYS A 210 16.49 16.14 -11.97
N VAL A 211 15.69 17.15 -11.65
CA VAL A 211 14.29 17.03 -11.17
C VAL A 211 13.45 16.23 -12.16
N ARG A 212 13.47 16.60 -13.46
CA ARG A 212 12.72 15.88 -14.50
C ARG A 212 13.13 14.43 -14.62
N ARG A 213 14.44 14.15 -14.56
CA ARG A 213 14.96 12.76 -14.60
C ARG A 213 14.45 11.93 -13.42
N LEU A 214 14.50 12.48 -12.20
CA LEU A 214 14.04 11.80 -10.98
C LEU A 214 12.52 11.59 -10.98
N ALA A 215 11.74 12.60 -11.36
CA ALA A 215 10.29 12.50 -11.43
C ALA A 215 9.83 11.47 -12.48
N ASN A 216 10.56 11.33 -13.59
CA ASN A 216 10.24 10.34 -14.62
C ASN A 216 10.36 8.89 -14.14
N VAL A 217 11.27 8.63 -13.21
CA VAL A 217 11.54 7.28 -12.67
C VAL A 217 10.86 7.01 -11.33
N GLY A 218 10.04 7.92 -10.82
CA GLY A 218 9.30 7.69 -9.57
C GLY A 218 10.04 8.09 -8.29
N CYS A 219 11.11 8.89 -8.37
CA CYS A 219 11.82 9.40 -7.19
C CYS A 219 11.36 10.81 -6.85
N TRP A 220 10.07 10.99 -6.58
CA TRP A 220 9.44 12.30 -6.45
C TRP A 220 9.85 13.06 -5.20
N GLY A 221 10.08 12.39 -4.06
CA GLY A 221 10.52 13.06 -2.82
C GLY A 221 11.92 13.66 -2.95
N THR A 222 12.80 13.03 -3.72
CA THR A 222 14.12 13.61 -4.04
C THR A 222 13.99 14.78 -5.02
N ALA A 223 13.08 14.68 -6.00
CA ALA A 223 12.78 15.77 -6.92
C ALA A 223 12.21 17.01 -6.17
N ALA A 224 11.29 16.79 -5.22
CA ALA A 224 10.71 17.83 -4.37
C ALA A 224 11.76 18.54 -3.53
N ARG A 225 12.68 17.80 -2.89
CA ARG A 225 13.78 18.39 -2.10
C ARG A 225 14.72 19.24 -2.94
N LEU A 226 15.03 18.83 -4.18
CA LEU A 226 15.82 19.65 -5.10
C LEU A 226 15.10 20.94 -5.49
N MET A 227 13.80 20.85 -5.79
CA MET A 227 12.98 22.03 -6.09
C MET A 227 12.86 22.97 -4.88
N ARG A 228 12.78 22.43 -3.66
CA ARG A 228 12.78 23.22 -2.42
C ARG A 228 14.06 24.03 -2.23
N GLY A 229 15.21 23.55 -2.70
CA GLY A 229 16.43 24.37 -2.73
C GLY A 229 16.29 25.63 -3.61
N LEU A 230 15.50 25.55 -4.69
CA LEU A 230 15.26 26.70 -5.57
C LEU A 230 14.35 27.76 -4.94
N THR A 231 13.61 27.44 -3.88
CA THR A 231 12.70 28.41 -3.23
C THR A 231 13.45 29.49 -2.46
N GLU A 232 14.73 29.29 -2.12
CA GLU A 232 15.55 30.33 -1.45
C GLU A 232 15.64 31.62 -2.28
N ALA A 233 15.78 31.49 -3.60
CA ALA A 233 15.83 32.61 -4.53
C ALA A 233 14.49 32.89 -5.23
N ASN A 234 13.51 31.98 -5.12
CA ASN A 234 12.25 32.00 -5.87
C ASN A 234 11.02 31.75 -4.98
N ALA A 235 11.02 32.29 -3.76
CA ALA A 235 10.02 32.00 -2.73
C ALA A 235 8.58 32.37 -3.15
N GLU A 236 8.42 33.33 -4.05
CA GLU A 236 7.11 33.82 -4.54
C GLU A 236 6.57 33.04 -5.75
N SER A 237 7.26 31.98 -6.19
CA SER A 237 6.82 31.18 -7.34
C SER A 237 5.76 30.15 -6.95
N ALA A 238 4.48 30.46 -7.21
CA ALA A 238 3.36 29.55 -6.99
C ALA A 238 3.54 28.21 -7.73
N GLU A 239 4.01 28.25 -8.98
CA GLU A 239 4.25 27.05 -9.81
C GLU A 239 5.31 26.12 -9.19
N LEU A 240 6.39 26.69 -8.64
CA LEU A 240 7.45 25.93 -7.99
C LEU A 240 6.91 25.23 -6.74
N TRP A 241 6.18 25.94 -5.89
CA TRP A 241 5.55 25.37 -4.70
C TRP A 241 4.51 24.29 -5.04
N ARG A 242 3.71 24.50 -6.09
CA ARG A 242 2.74 23.50 -6.57
C ARG A 242 3.45 22.23 -7.02
N ASN A 243 4.54 22.35 -7.77
CA ASN A 243 5.33 21.20 -8.22
C ASN A 243 5.99 20.46 -7.05
N ILE A 244 6.50 21.18 -6.04
CA ILE A 244 7.01 20.58 -4.79
C ILE A 244 5.91 19.78 -4.10
N GLY A 245 4.72 20.36 -3.95
CA GLY A 245 3.57 19.73 -3.32
C GLY A 245 3.12 18.46 -4.03
N LEU A 246 2.95 18.51 -5.36
CA LEU A 246 2.59 17.34 -6.16
C LEU A 246 3.63 16.23 -6.07
N CYS A 247 4.93 16.56 -6.11
CA CYS A 247 5.97 15.56 -5.97
C CYS A 247 5.98 14.91 -4.57
N HIS A 248 5.78 15.67 -3.49
CA HIS A 248 5.62 15.07 -2.15
C HIS A 248 4.38 14.17 -2.09
N ALA A 249 3.25 14.59 -2.67
CA ALA A 249 2.01 13.79 -2.70
C ALA A 249 2.19 12.47 -3.46
N TRP A 250 2.91 12.49 -4.59
CA TRP A 250 3.20 11.27 -5.37
C TRP A 250 4.20 10.33 -4.69
N ASP A 251 5.07 10.86 -3.84
CA ASP A 251 6.01 10.06 -3.04
C ASP A 251 5.37 9.48 -1.76
N GLY A 252 4.15 9.92 -1.43
CA GLY A 252 3.43 9.52 -0.22
C GLY A 252 3.71 10.40 1.01
N GLU A 253 4.42 11.52 0.85
CA GLU A 253 4.72 12.48 1.92
C GLU A 253 3.62 13.55 2.03
N GLU A 254 2.40 13.13 2.38
CA GLU A 254 1.19 13.95 2.32
C GLU A 254 1.25 15.23 3.20
N ALA A 255 1.90 15.20 4.37
CA ALA A 255 2.07 16.38 5.22
C ALA A 255 2.96 17.46 4.56
N SER A 256 4.11 17.07 4.03
CA SER A 256 5.00 17.97 3.27
C SER A 256 4.33 18.47 1.98
N ALA A 257 3.46 17.65 1.39
CA ALA A 257 2.67 18.02 0.22
C ALA A 257 1.66 19.12 0.56
N ALA A 258 0.88 18.94 1.64
CA ALA A 258 -0.09 19.91 2.10
C ALA A 258 0.55 21.27 2.39
N GLU A 259 1.66 21.31 3.14
CA GLU A 259 2.39 22.55 3.43
C GLU A 259 2.77 23.32 2.14
N ALA A 260 3.35 22.62 1.17
CA ALA A 260 3.78 23.23 -0.09
C ALA A 260 2.59 23.68 -0.96
N LEU A 261 1.48 22.93 -0.97
CA LEU A 261 0.29 23.28 -1.72
C LEU A 261 -0.47 24.47 -1.10
N HIS A 262 -0.54 24.58 0.22
CA HIS A 262 -1.05 25.79 0.88
C HIS A 262 -0.24 27.03 0.49
N GLN A 263 1.11 26.91 0.48
CA GLN A 263 1.96 28.01 0.05
C GLN A 263 1.75 28.36 -1.43
N ALA A 264 1.62 27.35 -2.29
CA ALA A 264 1.31 27.56 -3.71
C ALA A 264 -0.03 28.27 -3.91
N ALA A 265 -1.08 27.84 -3.21
CA ALA A 265 -2.41 28.44 -3.30
C ALA A 265 -2.43 29.91 -2.85
N ARG A 266 -1.67 30.27 -1.81
CA ARG A 266 -1.55 31.67 -1.34
C ARG A 266 -0.87 32.59 -2.36
N LEU A 267 0.09 32.06 -3.10
CA LEU A 267 0.87 32.80 -4.10
C LEU A 267 0.20 32.84 -5.48
N GLU A 268 -0.76 31.94 -5.71
CA GLU A 268 -1.43 31.80 -6.99
C GLU A 268 -2.37 32.99 -7.26
N SER A 269 -2.18 33.59 -8.43
CA SER A 269 -2.95 34.77 -8.88
C SER A 269 -4.28 34.38 -9.53
N ASN A 270 -4.34 33.21 -10.16
CA ASN A 270 -5.56 32.68 -10.75
C ASN A 270 -6.42 32.07 -9.64
N ARG A 271 -7.59 32.68 -9.39
CA ARG A 271 -8.51 32.24 -8.34
C ARG A 271 -8.90 30.78 -8.44
N ASP A 272 -9.18 30.27 -9.65
CA ASP A 272 -9.65 28.90 -9.82
C ASP A 272 -8.52 27.91 -9.50
N THR A 273 -7.31 28.14 -10.02
CA THR A 273 -6.12 27.35 -9.69
C THR A 273 -5.78 27.41 -8.20
N ALA A 274 -5.91 28.59 -7.56
CA ALA A 274 -5.67 28.76 -6.14
C ALA A 274 -6.66 27.92 -5.31
N ILE A 275 -7.95 27.95 -5.66
CA ILE A 275 -8.99 27.13 -5.01
C ILE A 275 -8.70 25.64 -5.19
N GLU A 276 -8.42 25.18 -6.41
CA GLU A 276 -8.12 23.76 -6.65
C GLU A 276 -6.88 23.28 -5.88
N THR A 277 -5.85 24.13 -5.81
CA THR A 277 -4.61 23.84 -5.09
C THR A 277 -4.84 23.80 -3.57
N GLU A 278 -5.62 24.74 -3.03
CA GLU A 278 -5.98 24.78 -1.61
C GLU A 278 -6.86 23.59 -1.21
N VAL A 279 -7.85 23.23 -2.04
CA VAL A 279 -8.68 22.04 -1.80
C VAL A 279 -7.82 20.78 -1.74
N LEU A 280 -6.84 20.66 -2.63
CA LEU A 280 -5.92 19.53 -2.61
C LEU A 280 -5.05 19.52 -1.34
N ALA A 281 -4.56 20.69 -0.91
CA ALA A 281 -3.78 20.84 0.31
C ALA A 281 -4.57 20.36 1.55
N GLN A 282 -5.81 20.86 1.70
CA GLN A 282 -6.70 20.51 2.81
C GLN A 282 -7.01 19.00 2.83
N LEU A 283 -7.32 18.41 1.67
CA LEU A 283 -7.59 16.96 1.57
C LEU A 283 -6.38 16.10 1.99
N LEU A 284 -5.16 16.54 1.70
CA LEU A 284 -3.94 15.85 2.11
C LEU A 284 -3.62 16.07 3.60
N GLU A 285 -3.95 17.25 4.13
CA GLU A 285 -3.77 17.61 5.54
C GLU A 285 -4.70 16.84 6.50
N MET A 286 -5.91 16.48 6.06
CA MET A 286 -6.94 15.83 6.89
C MET A 286 -6.44 14.63 7.73
N LYS A 287 -5.42 13.90 7.28
CA LYS A 287 -4.86 12.76 8.03
C LYS A 287 -3.70 13.10 8.95
N TYR A 288 -3.13 14.30 8.86
CA TYR A 288 -1.90 14.70 9.56
C TYR A 288 -2.05 15.99 10.35
N GLY A 289 -3.26 16.56 10.38
CA GLY A 289 -3.59 17.67 11.26
C GLY A 289 -3.41 17.34 12.75
N PRO A 290 -3.44 18.36 13.62
CA PRO A 290 -3.23 18.18 15.06
C PRO A 290 -4.37 17.43 15.76
N ASP A 291 -5.56 17.35 15.14
CA ASP A 291 -6.77 16.76 15.72
C ASP A 291 -7.30 15.64 14.83
N VAL A 292 -6.61 14.50 14.87
CA VAL A 292 -6.88 13.33 14.04
C VAL A 292 -7.00 12.12 14.95
N LYS A 293 -8.10 11.36 14.78
CA LYS A 293 -8.28 10.06 15.43
C LYS A 293 -7.71 8.97 14.53
N GLU A 294 -6.90 8.10 15.12
CA GLU A 294 -6.36 6.94 14.43
C GLU A 294 -7.32 5.76 14.55
N SER A 295 -7.41 4.94 13.50
CA SER A 295 -8.02 3.64 13.59
C SER A 295 -7.04 2.71 14.30
N ILE A 296 -7.47 2.10 15.39
CA ILE A 296 -6.69 1.13 16.15
C ILE A 296 -7.33 -0.25 16.07
N ASP A 297 -6.52 -1.23 16.40
CA ASP A 297 -6.88 -2.63 16.35
C ASP A 297 -6.49 -3.33 17.66
N ARG A 298 -7.21 -4.41 17.97
CA ARG A 298 -6.92 -5.31 19.09
C ARG A 298 -7.18 -6.75 18.66
N CYS A 299 -6.24 -7.63 18.98
CA CYS A 299 -6.25 -9.02 18.51
C CYS A 299 -6.26 -10.02 19.64
N TRP A 300 -7.03 -11.09 19.46
CA TRP A 300 -7.04 -12.25 20.32
C TRP A 300 -6.86 -13.51 19.51
N ASP A 301 -5.98 -14.40 19.97
CA ASP A 301 -5.95 -15.77 19.46
C ASP A 301 -7.02 -16.59 20.18
N VAL A 302 -7.74 -17.40 19.41
CA VAL A 302 -8.89 -18.19 19.88
C VAL A 302 -8.75 -19.64 19.45
N ALA A 303 -9.34 -20.56 20.21
CA ALA A 303 -9.20 -21.99 19.94
C ALA A 303 -9.94 -22.46 18.68
N SER A 304 -11.05 -21.81 18.30
CA SER A 304 -11.87 -22.21 17.17
C SER A 304 -12.65 -21.03 16.59
N ALA A 305 -12.43 -20.73 15.29
CA ALA A 305 -13.19 -19.71 14.59
C ALA A 305 -14.70 -20.00 14.59
N SER A 306 -15.12 -21.25 14.34
CA SER A 306 -16.55 -21.60 14.28
C SER A 306 -17.27 -21.42 15.62
N GLN A 307 -16.60 -21.71 16.74
CA GLN A 307 -17.18 -21.48 18.07
C GLN A 307 -17.30 -19.99 18.35
N THR A 308 -16.29 -19.20 17.97
CA THR A 308 -16.31 -17.75 18.05
C THR A 308 -17.47 -17.14 17.25
N LEU A 309 -17.65 -17.55 15.99
CA LEU A 309 -18.78 -17.10 15.16
C LEU A 309 -20.12 -17.38 15.85
N THR A 310 -20.29 -18.61 16.38
CA THR A 310 -21.51 -19.00 17.10
C THR A 310 -21.74 -18.17 18.37
N ALA A 311 -20.67 -17.78 19.07
CA ALA A 311 -20.76 -16.93 20.25
C ALA A 311 -21.14 -15.49 19.87
N PHE A 312 -20.52 -14.95 18.80
CA PHE A 312 -20.84 -13.62 18.28
C PHE A 312 -22.26 -13.52 17.75
N ASP A 313 -22.77 -14.53 17.04
CA ASP A 313 -24.17 -14.59 16.57
C ASP A 313 -25.21 -14.52 17.70
N ARG A 314 -24.81 -14.81 18.95
CA ARG A 314 -25.69 -14.75 20.13
C ARG A 314 -25.54 -13.47 20.94
N ALA A 315 -24.55 -12.64 20.62
CA ALA A 315 -24.29 -11.41 21.35
C ALA A 315 -25.18 -10.28 20.83
N GLU A 316 -25.93 -9.65 21.73
CA GLU A 316 -27.00 -8.70 21.40
C GLU A 316 -26.53 -7.44 20.61
N ARG A 317 -25.25 -7.07 20.76
CA ARG A 317 -24.65 -5.89 20.12
C ARG A 317 -23.62 -6.24 19.03
N LEU A 318 -23.53 -7.52 18.64
CA LEU A 318 -22.68 -7.95 17.54
C LEU A 318 -23.56 -8.41 16.38
N GLU A 319 -23.61 -7.60 15.33
CA GLU A 319 -24.43 -7.89 14.15
C GLU A 319 -23.54 -8.44 13.05
N ARG A 320 -23.88 -9.63 12.50
CA ARG A 320 -23.11 -10.24 11.42
C ARG A 320 -23.27 -9.42 10.13
N GLU A 321 -22.15 -9.08 9.50
CA GLU A 321 -22.17 -8.49 8.18
C GLU A 321 -22.39 -9.58 7.12
N PRO A 322 -23.20 -9.33 6.08
CA PRO A 322 -23.38 -10.28 4.99
C PRO A 322 -22.04 -10.48 4.25
N ASP A 323 -21.77 -11.73 3.86
CA ASP A 323 -20.57 -12.07 3.10
C ASP A 323 -20.67 -11.45 1.68
N ASP A 324 -19.62 -10.77 1.23
CA ASP A 324 -19.55 -10.29 -0.16
C ASP A 324 -19.36 -11.49 -1.11
N GLU A 325 -20.41 -11.86 -1.85
CA GLU A 325 -20.46 -13.07 -2.70
C GLU A 325 -19.52 -13.05 -3.93
N GLY A 326 -18.56 -12.11 -4.03
CA GLY A 326 -17.76 -11.88 -5.23
C GLY A 326 -16.24 -11.92 -5.07
N GLU A 327 -15.70 -11.89 -3.85
CA GLU A 327 -14.25 -11.87 -3.59
C GLU A 327 -13.84 -13.08 -2.74
N GLU A 328 -12.60 -13.56 -2.89
CA GLU A 328 -12.02 -14.50 -1.93
C GLU A 328 -12.02 -13.82 -0.55
N SER A 329 -13.01 -14.13 0.28
CA SER A 329 -13.15 -13.48 1.58
C SER A 329 -11.91 -13.78 2.44
N PHE A 330 -11.22 -12.71 2.82
CA PHE A 330 -10.04 -12.77 3.69
C PHE A 330 -10.39 -13.11 5.14
N SER A 331 -11.67 -13.30 5.46
CA SER A 331 -12.19 -13.62 6.77
C SER A 331 -13.21 -14.75 6.68
N VAL A 332 -13.45 -15.44 7.79
CA VAL A 332 -14.55 -16.42 7.89
C VAL A 332 -15.82 -15.81 8.50
N GLY A 333 -15.77 -14.53 8.88
CA GLY A 333 -16.92 -13.72 9.27
C GLY A 333 -16.51 -12.33 9.74
N THR A 334 -17.39 -11.36 9.50
CA THR A 334 -17.25 -9.98 9.96
C THR A 334 -18.50 -9.59 10.76
N TYR A 335 -18.31 -8.84 11.85
CA TYR A 335 -19.39 -8.35 12.70
C TYR A 335 -19.23 -6.85 12.94
N ALA A 336 -20.34 -6.12 12.95
CA ALA A 336 -20.41 -4.76 13.45
C ALA A 336 -20.68 -4.75 14.96
N VAL A 337 -19.89 -3.99 15.72
CA VAL A 337 -20.15 -3.71 17.14
C VAL A 337 -21.06 -2.50 17.24
N LEU A 338 -22.25 -2.69 17.79
CA LEU A 338 -23.27 -1.64 17.87
C LEU A 338 -23.22 -0.89 19.20
N ASP A 339 -23.59 0.39 19.19
CA ASP A 339 -23.76 1.19 20.42
C ASP A 339 -24.95 0.73 21.28
N ARG A 340 -25.94 0.09 20.67
CA ARG A 340 -27.12 -0.49 21.31
C ARG A 340 -27.63 -1.71 20.53
N PRO A 341 -28.48 -2.55 21.14
CA PRO A 341 -29.11 -3.69 20.46
C PRO A 341 -29.81 -3.31 19.16
N MET A 342 -29.80 -4.22 18.19
CA MET A 342 -30.57 -4.07 16.96
C MET A 342 -32.08 -4.12 17.27
N PRO A 343 -32.87 -3.10 16.89
CA PRO A 343 -34.33 -3.18 17.04
C PRO A 343 -34.93 -4.16 16.02
N ASP A 344 -36.09 -4.73 16.32
CA ASP A 344 -36.81 -5.59 15.37
C ASP A 344 -37.26 -4.82 14.11
N SER A 345 -37.55 -3.52 14.24
CA SER A 345 -37.97 -2.66 13.12
C SER A 345 -37.81 -1.17 13.46
N VAL A 346 -37.81 -0.32 12.43
CA VAL A 346 -37.77 1.14 12.55
C VAL A 346 -39.03 1.79 11.93
N PRO A 347 -39.59 2.85 12.52
CA PRO A 347 -40.76 3.56 11.96
C PRO A 347 -40.49 4.17 10.57
N ASP A 348 -41.47 4.11 9.65
CA ASP A 348 -41.37 4.71 8.29
C ASP A 348 -41.79 6.20 8.22
N THR A 349 -42.66 6.64 9.14
CA THR A 349 -43.32 7.95 9.06
C THR A 349 -42.67 9.03 9.90
N ASP A 350 -42.03 8.67 11.02
CA ASP A 350 -41.41 9.62 11.94
C ASP A 350 -40.01 9.09 12.33
N PRO A 351 -38.94 9.59 11.69
CA PRO A 351 -37.60 9.05 11.88
C PRO A 351 -37.03 9.43 13.25
N ASP A 352 -36.96 8.47 14.15
CA ASP A 352 -36.25 8.61 15.42
C ASP A 352 -34.80 8.11 15.27
N VAL A 353 -33.88 9.03 14.97
CA VAL A 353 -32.45 8.70 14.78
C VAL A 353 -31.80 8.12 16.03
N ASP A 354 -32.37 8.36 17.21
CA ASP A 354 -31.90 7.77 18.47
C ASP A 354 -32.45 6.35 18.68
N ALA A 355 -33.43 5.90 17.90
CA ALA A 355 -33.87 4.50 17.92
C ALA A 355 -32.98 3.58 17.06
N VAL A 356 -32.12 4.14 16.21
CA VAL A 356 -31.30 3.38 15.26
C VAL A 356 -29.88 3.20 15.81
N PRO A 357 -29.37 1.96 15.91
CA PRO A 357 -28.02 1.71 16.39
C PRO A 357 -26.96 2.27 15.44
N ARG A 358 -25.81 2.62 16.01
CA ARG A 358 -24.62 3.06 15.28
C ARG A 358 -23.53 2.02 15.39
N VAL A 359 -22.78 1.82 14.31
CA VAL A 359 -21.58 0.96 14.31
C VAL A 359 -20.42 1.73 14.94
N LEU A 360 -19.91 1.20 16.06
CA LEU A 360 -18.78 1.76 16.80
C LEU A 360 -17.43 1.18 16.33
N ALA A 361 -17.41 -0.11 16.01
CA ALA A 361 -16.22 -0.83 15.57
C ALA A 361 -16.63 -2.05 14.74
N ASN A 362 -15.67 -2.69 14.09
CA ASN A 362 -15.86 -3.94 13.35
C ASN A 362 -14.99 -5.04 13.95
N VAL A 363 -15.49 -6.26 13.97
CA VAL A 363 -14.76 -7.46 14.37
C VAL A 363 -14.61 -8.37 13.16
N VAL A 364 -13.37 -8.77 12.89
CA VAL A 364 -13.02 -9.69 11.82
C VAL A 364 -12.54 -11.00 12.45
N VAL A 365 -13.14 -12.13 12.02
CA VAL A 365 -12.75 -13.46 12.45
C VAL A 365 -11.97 -14.15 11.33
N LEU A 366 -10.77 -14.59 11.67
CA LEU A 366 -9.83 -15.27 10.77
C LEU A 366 -9.65 -16.72 11.24
N ASP A 367 -9.58 -17.64 10.28
CA ASP A 367 -9.29 -19.04 10.57
C ASP A 367 -7.80 -19.37 10.39
N SER A 368 -7.38 -20.50 10.97
CA SER A 368 -6.04 -21.06 10.76
C SER A 368 -5.75 -21.27 9.26
N GLY A 369 -4.54 -20.93 8.83
CA GLY A 369 -4.13 -20.99 7.43
C GLY A 369 -4.43 -19.73 6.61
N GLN A 370 -5.34 -18.85 7.04
CA GLN A 370 -5.44 -17.50 6.47
C GLN A 370 -4.26 -16.66 6.93
N ARG A 371 -3.63 -15.89 6.03
CA ARG A 371 -2.46 -15.04 6.33
C ARG A 371 -1.33 -15.77 7.08
N GLN A 372 -1.15 -17.06 6.83
CA GLN A 372 -0.15 -17.91 7.50
C GLN A 372 -0.33 -17.98 9.03
N LEU A 373 -1.55 -17.76 9.52
CA LEU A 373 -1.86 -17.89 10.93
C LEU A 373 -1.81 -19.36 11.37
N GLU A 374 -1.04 -19.65 12.42
CA GLU A 374 -0.99 -20.98 13.04
C GLU A 374 -2.27 -21.32 13.81
N GLN A 375 -2.98 -20.30 14.27
CA GLN A 375 -4.21 -20.43 15.07
C GLN A 375 -5.27 -19.39 14.65
N PRO A 376 -6.57 -19.70 14.83
CA PRO A 376 -7.63 -18.75 14.56
C PRO A 376 -7.49 -17.46 15.37
N ARG A 377 -7.94 -16.35 14.80
CA ARG A 377 -7.75 -15.02 15.37
C ARG A 377 -9.00 -14.16 15.24
N VAL A 378 -9.24 -13.33 16.25
CA VAL A 378 -10.23 -12.26 16.23
C VAL A 378 -9.53 -10.93 16.25
N MET A 379 -9.95 -10.01 15.39
CA MET A 379 -9.42 -8.66 15.28
C MET A 379 -10.55 -7.65 15.39
N LEU A 380 -10.56 -6.86 16.46
CA LEU A 380 -11.40 -5.68 16.60
C LEU A 380 -10.70 -4.49 15.96
N VAL A 381 -11.43 -3.71 15.15
CA VAL A 381 -10.93 -2.50 14.45
C VAL A 381 -11.93 -1.37 14.64
N GLY A 382 -11.47 -0.21 15.11
CA GLY A 382 -12.30 0.96 15.34
C GLY A 382 -11.45 2.23 15.50
N LEU A 383 -12.06 3.37 15.76
CA LEU A 383 -11.32 4.62 16.03
C LEU A 383 -10.80 4.63 17.47
N GLU A 384 -9.66 5.29 17.71
CA GLU A 384 -9.12 5.50 19.05
C GLU A 384 -9.97 6.54 19.79
N ASP A 385 -11.00 6.04 20.49
CA ASP A 385 -11.89 6.83 21.32
C ASP A 385 -12.36 6.04 22.56
N GLU A 386 -13.24 6.65 23.36
CA GLU A 386 -13.80 6.01 24.54
C GLU A 386 -14.68 4.78 24.22
N HIS A 387 -15.28 4.74 23.03
CA HIS A 387 -16.12 3.64 22.58
C HIS A 387 -15.30 2.40 22.23
N PHE A 388 -14.07 2.55 21.74
CA PHE A 388 -13.21 1.41 21.40
C PHE A 388 -12.91 0.52 22.61
N GLU A 389 -12.63 1.11 23.77
CA GLU A 389 -12.40 0.35 25.00
C GLU A 389 -13.67 -0.31 25.54
N GLU A 390 -14.85 0.26 25.27
CA GLU A 390 -16.12 -0.41 25.52
C GLU A 390 -16.31 -1.61 24.59
N CYS A 391 -16.10 -1.42 23.29
CA CYS A 391 -16.21 -2.47 22.27
C CYS A 391 -15.25 -3.62 22.58
N SER A 392 -14.02 -3.32 22.98
CA SER A 392 -13.05 -4.35 23.36
C SER A 392 -13.50 -5.16 24.56
N ARG A 393 -14.04 -4.53 25.59
CA ARG A 393 -14.53 -5.27 26.77
C ARG A 393 -15.70 -6.18 26.41
N LEU A 394 -16.60 -5.70 25.55
CA LEU A 394 -17.71 -6.50 25.04
C LEU A 394 -17.20 -7.72 24.26
N VAL A 395 -16.24 -7.53 23.37
CA VAL A 395 -15.63 -8.65 22.62
C VAL A 395 -14.94 -9.64 23.56
N GLU A 396 -14.16 -9.16 24.53
CA GLU A 396 -13.50 -10.03 25.53
C GLU A 396 -14.50 -10.83 26.37
N GLU A 397 -15.63 -10.23 26.76
CA GLU A 397 -16.68 -10.91 27.50
C GLU A 397 -17.29 -12.06 26.69
N VAL A 398 -17.54 -11.85 25.39
CA VAL A 398 -18.11 -12.88 24.51
C VAL A 398 -17.09 -13.97 24.18
N LEU A 399 -15.82 -13.61 24.01
CA LEU A 399 -14.72 -14.55 23.79
C LEU A 399 -14.44 -15.44 25.01
N GLY A 400 -14.63 -14.90 26.21
CA GLY A 400 -14.40 -15.61 27.47
C GLY A 400 -12.91 -15.77 27.81
N SER A 401 -12.63 -16.55 28.87
CA SER A 401 -11.28 -16.69 29.45
C SER A 401 -10.26 -17.44 28.58
N ASP A 402 -10.72 -18.12 27.54
CA ASP A 402 -9.89 -18.98 26.70
C ASP A 402 -9.21 -18.21 25.55
N ALA A 403 -9.59 -16.95 25.34
CA ALA A 403 -8.98 -16.08 24.35
C ALA A 403 -7.70 -15.43 24.89
N LYS A 404 -6.62 -15.47 24.11
CA LYS A 404 -5.33 -14.84 24.46
C LYS A 404 -5.22 -13.50 23.76
N LEU A 405 -5.28 -12.40 24.52
CA LEU A 405 -4.96 -11.06 24.02
C LEU A 405 -3.50 -11.01 23.56
N LEU A 406 -3.27 -10.41 22.38
CA LEU A 406 -1.96 -10.29 21.77
C LEU A 406 -1.39 -8.89 21.92
N THR A 407 -0.06 -8.83 22.05
CA THR A 407 0.69 -7.60 21.82
C THR A 407 0.70 -7.25 20.33
N SER A 408 0.97 -5.99 19.98
CA SER A 408 1.05 -5.59 18.57
C SER A 408 2.16 -6.33 17.80
N GLU A 409 3.25 -6.72 18.47
CA GLU A 409 4.31 -7.54 17.86
C GLU A 409 3.81 -8.96 17.55
N GLU A 410 3.16 -9.63 18.50
CA GLU A 410 2.58 -10.98 18.28
C GLU A 410 1.45 -10.97 17.24
N ALA A 411 0.73 -9.86 17.12
CA ALA A 411 -0.32 -9.70 16.12
C ALA A 411 0.23 -9.60 14.68
N GLY A 412 1.52 -9.28 14.51
CA GLY A 412 2.14 -9.06 13.19
C GLY A 412 1.51 -7.89 12.42
N LEU A 413 0.94 -6.91 13.15
CA LEU A 413 0.19 -5.82 12.55
C LEU A 413 1.11 -4.63 12.28
N ASP A 414 1.17 -4.22 11.02
CA ASP A 414 1.86 -3.01 10.61
C ASP A 414 1.02 -1.77 11.00
N ARG A 415 1.39 -1.15 12.12
CA ARG A 415 0.76 0.06 12.65
C ARG A 415 0.79 1.25 11.67
N THR A 416 1.61 1.20 10.60
CA THR A 416 1.72 2.29 9.62
C THR A 416 0.55 2.35 8.62
N THR A 417 -0.30 1.32 8.56
CA THR A 417 -1.46 1.23 7.65
C THR A 417 -2.78 1.67 8.28
N ARG A 418 -2.75 2.17 9.52
CA ARG A 418 -3.94 2.59 10.25
C ARG A 418 -4.62 3.77 9.58
N GLY A 419 -5.91 3.62 9.29
CA GLY A 419 -6.74 4.70 8.77
C GLY A 419 -6.77 5.88 9.74
N LYS A 420 -6.70 7.11 9.24
CA LYS A 420 -6.75 8.33 10.05
C LYS A 420 -7.92 9.20 9.61
N ARG A 421 -8.61 9.81 10.56
CA ARG A 421 -9.75 10.69 10.29
C ARG A 421 -9.67 11.96 11.15
N PRO A 422 -9.95 13.16 10.59
CA PRO A 422 -10.11 14.37 11.39
C PRO A 422 -11.17 14.20 12.47
N ALA A 423 -10.90 14.63 13.70
CA ALA A 423 -11.88 14.57 14.78
C ALA A 423 -13.13 15.41 14.46
N GLU A 424 -12.97 16.53 13.76
CA GLU A 424 -14.08 17.38 13.29
C GLU A 424 -15.04 16.67 12.32
N ALA A 425 -14.61 15.58 11.68
CA ALA A 425 -15.48 14.79 10.80
C ALA A 425 -16.39 13.83 11.59
N GLU A 426 -16.07 13.53 12.85
CA GLU A 426 -16.80 12.57 13.68
C GLU A 426 -18.30 12.89 13.83
N PRO A 427 -18.71 14.14 14.15
CA PRO A 427 -20.13 14.48 14.26
C PRO A 427 -20.92 14.27 12.98
N PHE A 428 -20.25 14.30 11.82
CA PHE A 428 -20.86 14.14 10.49
C PHE A 428 -20.81 12.70 9.98
N THR A 429 -20.36 11.76 10.82
CA THR A 429 -20.22 10.36 10.44
C THR A 429 -21.22 9.51 11.22
N TRP A 430 -22.39 9.32 10.64
CA TRP A 430 -23.40 8.40 11.18
C TRP A 430 -23.33 7.07 10.42
N ASN A 431 -22.67 6.07 11.01
CA ASN A 431 -22.75 4.70 10.55
C ASN A 431 -23.98 4.02 11.14
N PHE A 432 -25.17 4.45 10.72
CA PHE A 432 -26.41 3.80 11.14
C PHE A 432 -26.47 2.37 10.61
N ARG A 433 -26.82 1.43 11.48
CA ARG A 433 -27.17 0.06 11.11
C ARG A 433 -28.68 -0.11 11.22
N PHE A 434 -29.30 -0.55 10.14
CA PHE A 434 -30.74 -0.78 10.09
C PHE A 434 -31.05 -2.28 10.07
N PRO A 435 -32.21 -2.70 10.60
CA PRO A 435 -32.68 -4.07 10.44
C PRO A 435 -32.78 -4.43 8.95
N GLU A 436 -32.45 -5.66 8.56
CA GLU A 436 -32.42 -6.10 7.16
C GLU A 436 -33.76 -5.88 6.41
N SER A 437 -34.88 -5.93 7.12
CA SER A 437 -36.21 -5.68 6.58
C SER A 437 -36.48 -4.20 6.22
N THR A 438 -35.57 -3.28 6.56
CA THR A 438 -35.76 -1.84 6.38
C THR A 438 -35.58 -1.45 4.92
N SER A 439 -36.59 -0.82 4.32
CA SER A 439 -36.50 -0.39 2.93
C SER A 439 -35.50 0.75 2.72
N VAL A 440 -34.86 0.80 1.55
CA VAL A 440 -33.93 1.87 1.16
C VAL A 440 -34.57 3.27 1.26
N SER A 441 -35.88 3.38 1.02
CA SER A 441 -36.60 4.64 1.16
C SER A 441 -36.62 5.13 2.61
N VAL A 442 -36.79 4.22 3.57
CA VAL A 442 -36.79 4.53 5.00
C VAL A 442 -35.38 4.94 5.42
N VAL A 443 -34.35 4.16 5.06
CA VAL A 443 -32.94 4.49 5.33
C VAL A 443 -32.59 5.90 4.86
N ARG A 444 -32.99 6.27 3.64
CA ARG A 444 -32.76 7.62 3.10
C ARG A 444 -33.45 8.73 3.91
N LYS A 445 -34.66 8.49 4.42
CA LYS A 445 -35.36 9.46 5.29
C LYS A 445 -34.62 9.67 6.61
N TYR A 446 -34.16 8.60 7.26
CA TYR A 446 -33.38 8.71 8.50
C TYR A 446 -32.08 9.47 8.27
N ASN A 447 -31.35 9.15 7.20
CA ASN A 447 -30.13 9.86 6.85
C ASN A 447 -30.41 11.35 6.60
N ALA A 448 -31.45 11.69 5.83
CA ALA A 448 -31.83 13.10 5.60
C ALA A 448 -32.21 13.81 6.90
N HIS A 449 -32.97 13.15 7.78
CA HIS A 449 -33.36 13.70 9.08
C HIS A 449 -32.13 13.95 9.97
N ALA A 450 -31.16 13.05 10.00
CA ALA A 450 -29.91 13.25 10.73
C ALA A 450 -29.15 14.49 10.22
N TRP A 451 -29.06 14.67 8.90
CA TRP A 451 -28.44 15.85 8.29
C TRP A 451 -29.17 17.16 8.61
N ASP A 452 -30.50 17.16 8.72
CA ASP A 452 -31.29 18.37 9.04
C ASP A 452 -31.13 18.83 10.50
N HIS A 453 -30.62 17.96 11.38
CA HIS A 453 -30.52 18.19 12.83
C HIS A 453 -29.07 18.11 13.38
N ALA A 454 -28.09 17.95 12.50
CA ALA A 454 -26.65 17.99 12.79
C ALA A 454 -26.13 19.43 12.74
#